data_AF-R6DI39-F1
#
_entry.id   AF-R6DI39-F1
#
_cell.length_a   1.000
_cell.length_b   1.000
_cell.length_c   1.000
_cell.angle_alpha   90.00
_cell.angle_beta   90.00
_cell.angle_gamma   90.00
#
_symmetry.space_group_name_H-M   'P 1'
#
loop_
_entity.id
_entity.type
_entity.pdbx_description
1 polymer ?
#
loop_
_entity_poly.entity_id
_entity_poly.type
_entity_poly.pdbx_seq_one_letter_code
_entity_poly.pdbx_strand_id
1 'polypeptide(L)'
;MAYEKNPVLTNRSHSMELKAVGHADLIQDQNDNWWAVCLGIRTISYPYRHNLGRETMLVPVVWKKDCFPVFANNGLLENVIETDKLPLSLEPFEPDSQNLVGSFHYYDDFSADVLNSCWNTIYNPDKSLYVLATDRTDAYMYLQQTGLIYLLQVSHYMVVFMQSEVPIQSHGLGAGRNITSLTQSQS
;
A
#
# COMPACT_ATOMS: atom_id res chain seq x y z
N MET A 1 17.21 10.83 32.04
CA MET A 1 16.32 9.74 32.51
C MET A 1 15.45 9.30 31.34
N ALA A 2 15.14 8.01 31.23
CA ALA A 2 14.21 7.52 30.21
C ALA A 2 12.77 7.92 30.54
N TYR A 3 11.92 8.09 29.53
CA TYR A 3 10.51 8.38 29.76
C TYR A 3 9.82 7.20 30.46
N GLU A 4 9.16 7.47 31.57
CA GLU A 4 8.53 6.43 32.42
C GLU A 4 7.37 5.70 31.72
N LYS A 5 6.71 6.33 30.74
CA LYS A 5 5.62 5.72 29.97
C LYS A 5 6.04 5.21 28.60
N ASN A 6 7.32 4.88 28.43
CA ASN A 6 7.74 4.12 27.25
C ASN A 6 7.04 2.76 27.21
N PRO A 7 6.70 2.25 26.01
CA PRO A 7 6.92 2.85 24.68
C PRO A 7 5.88 3.94 24.34
N VAL A 8 6.28 4.91 23.50
CA VAL A 8 5.39 6.01 23.06
C VAL A 8 4.26 5.56 22.12
N LEU A 9 4.44 4.45 21.41
CA LEU A 9 3.46 3.85 20.51
C LEU A 9 3.67 2.33 20.44
N THR A 10 2.67 1.53 20.80
CA THR A 10 2.67 0.08 20.62
C THR A 10 1.27 -0.51 20.72
N ASN A 11 0.97 -1.53 19.91
CA ASN A 11 -0.19 -2.40 20.11
C ASN A 11 0.18 -3.75 20.74
N ARG A 12 1.43 -3.89 21.21
CA ARG A 12 1.91 -5.12 21.86
C ARG A 12 1.09 -5.39 23.12
N SER A 13 0.79 -6.67 23.36
CA SER A 13 0.04 -7.14 24.54
C SER A 13 -1.40 -6.63 24.66
N HIS A 14 -1.94 -6.00 23.60
CA HIS A 14 -3.31 -5.53 23.55
C HIS A 14 -4.09 -6.23 22.43
N SER A 15 -5.39 -6.42 22.64
CA SER A 15 -6.30 -7.03 21.66
C SER A 15 -6.75 -6.01 20.60
N MET A 16 -5.79 -5.37 19.93
CA MET A 16 -6.06 -4.40 18.85
C MET A 16 -6.09 -5.09 17.48
N GLU A 17 -6.83 -4.55 16.52
CA GLU A 17 -6.86 -5.08 15.15
C GLU A 17 -5.52 -4.86 14.43
N LEU A 18 -4.94 -3.67 14.58
CA LEU A 18 -3.61 -3.36 14.07
C LEU A 18 -2.54 -3.99 14.93
N LYS A 19 -1.61 -4.71 14.31
CA LYS A 19 -0.46 -5.35 14.98
C LYS A 19 0.85 -4.78 14.47
N ALA A 20 1.95 -5.14 15.14
CA ALA A 20 3.32 -4.74 14.80
C ALA A 20 3.52 -3.21 14.62
N VAL A 21 2.71 -2.40 15.30
CA VAL A 21 2.76 -0.93 15.21
C VAL A 21 4.08 -0.41 15.76
N GLY A 22 4.76 0.45 14.99
CA GLY A 22 6.03 1.06 15.38
C GLY A 22 6.73 1.78 14.22
N HIS A 23 8.04 2.01 14.36
CA HIS A 23 8.86 2.74 13.37
C HIS A 23 8.24 4.09 13.00
N ALA A 24 7.86 4.85 14.03
CA ALA A 24 7.19 6.12 13.85
C ALA A 24 8.19 7.23 13.51
N ASP A 25 7.80 8.10 12.58
CA ASP A 25 8.46 9.37 12.29
C ASP A 25 7.48 10.51 12.59
N LEU A 26 7.99 11.60 13.17
CA LEU A 26 7.17 12.73 13.61
C LEU A 26 7.19 13.84 12.56
N ILE A 27 6.02 14.41 12.28
CA ILE A 27 5.86 15.54 11.38
C ILE A 27 4.91 16.56 12.00
N GLN A 28 5.22 17.84 11.79
CA GLN A 28 4.33 18.94 12.10
C GLN A 28 3.74 19.47 10.78
N ASP A 29 2.42 19.62 10.72
CA ASP A 29 1.76 20.20 9.55
C ASP A 29 1.79 21.74 9.56
N GLN A 30 1.26 22.36 8.50
CA GLN A 30 1.21 23.81 8.34
C GLN A 30 0.30 24.55 9.35
N ASN A 31 -0.54 23.82 10.09
CA ASN A 31 -1.45 24.34 11.10
C ASN A 31 -0.92 24.10 12.53
N ASP A 32 0.39 23.80 12.65
CA ASP A 32 1.07 23.45 13.90
C ASP A 32 0.57 22.15 14.57
N ASN A 33 -0.22 21.33 13.88
CA ASN A 33 -0.63 20.03 14.42
C ASN A 33 0.51 19.03 14.27
N TRP A 34 0.67 18.20 15.30
CA TRP A 34 1.64 17.11 15.29
C TRP A 34 1.00 15.80 14.89
N TRP A 35 1.71 15.10 14.01
CA TRP A 35 1.36 13.79 13.50
C TRP A 35 2.57 12.86 13.61
N ALA A 36 2.31 11.56 13.61
CA ALA A 36 3.30 10.55 13.35
C ALA A 36 2.85 9.66 12.20
N VAL A 37 3.78 9.33 11.32
CA VAL A 37 3.61 8.29 10.31
C VAL A 37 4.32 7.05 10.83
N CYS A 38 3.64 5.91 10.89
CA CYS A 38 4.21 4.68 11.41
C CYS A 38 3.76 3.48 10.57
N LEU A 39 4.48 2.36 10.69
CA LEU A 39 4.06 1.12 10.06
C LEU A 39 3.10 0.33 10.96
N GLY A 40 2.26 -0.51 10.35
CA GLY A 40 1.42 -1.50 11.01
C GLY A 40 1.06 -2.66 10.09
N ILE A 41 0.46 -3.72 10.62
CA ILE A 41 -0.09 -4.82 9.83
C ILE A 41 -1.54 -5.08 10.23
N ARG A 42 -2.39 -5.37 9.22
CA ARG A 42 -3.71 -5.97 9.42
C ARG A 42 -3.60 -7.48 9.27
N THR A 43 -4.00 -8.21 10.31
CA THR A 43 -3.90 -9.67 10.32
C THR A 43 -5.21 -10.33 9.92
N ILE A 44 -5.13 -11.39 9.13
CA ILE A 44 -6.21 -12.34 8.90
C ILE A 44 -6.32 -13.24 10.14
N SER A 45 -7.53 -13.76 10.40
CA SER A 45 -7.94 -14.61 11.53
C SER A 45 -6.87 -15.56 12.09
N TYR A 46 -7.02 -15.97 13.36
CA TYR A 46 -6.06 -16.86 14.01
C TYR A 46 -5.78 -18.16 13.22
N PRO A 47 -4.51 -18.59 13.06
CA PRO A 47 -3.28 -17.93 13.52
C PRO A 47 -2.99 -16.65 12.75
N TYR A 48 -2.61 -15.59 13.46
CA TYR A 48 -2.40 -14.26 12.85
C TYR A 48 -1.39 -14.32 11.70
N ARG A 49 -1.88 -14.08 10.49
CA ARG A 49 -1.08 -13.98 9.25
C ARG A 49 -1.40 -12.65 8.57
N HIS A 50 -0.46 -12.14 7.78
CA HIS A 50 -0.66 -10.94 6.97
C HIS A 50 -0.04 -11.18 5.59
N ASN A 51 -0.76 -10.81 4.53
CA ASN A 51 -0.33 -11.00 3.14
C ASN A 51 -0.18 -9.66 2.40
N LEU A 52 -0.74 -8.56 2.91
CA LEU A 52 -0.58 -7.21 2.35
C LEU A 52 0.77 -6.56 2.68
N GLY A 53 1.59 -7.22 3.50
CA GLY A 53 2.82 -6.64 4.02
C GLY A 53 2.57 -5.65 5.15
N ARG A 54 3.45 -4.65 5.26
CA ARG A 54 3.35 -3.57 6.26
C ARG A 54 2.71 -2.36 5.58
N GLU A 55 1.67 -1.83 6.20
CA GLU A 55 0.90 -0.67 5.75
C GLU A 55 1.35 0.58 6.52
N THR A 56 1.14 1.75 5.91
CA THR A 56 1.42 3.06 6.52
C THR A 56 0.18 3.57 7.25
N MET A 57 0.34 4.01 8.50
CA MET A 57 -0.72 4.56 9.34
C MET A 57 -0.39 6.01 9.71
N LEU A 58 -1.42 6.85 9.82
CA LEU A 58 -1.32 8.22 10.30
C LEU A 58 -1.85 8.30 11.75
N VAL A 59 -1.07 8.93 12.63
CA VAL A 59 -1.35 8.98 14.06
C VAL A 59 -1.31 10.43 14.55
N PRO A 60 -2.39 10.97 15.14
CA PRO A 60 -2.32 12.29 15.77
C PRO A 60 -1.45 12.24 17.03
N VAL A 61 -0.68 13.30 17.24
CA VAL A 61 0.23 13.46 18.37
C VAL A 61 -0.11 14.74 19.13
N VAL A 62 -0.06 14.68 20.45
CA VAL A 62 -0.29 15.82 21.34
C VAL A 62 0.92 16.03 22.23
N TRP A 63 1.46 17.24 22.19
CA TRP A 63 2.47 17.70 23.13
C TRP A 63 1.78 18.36 24.32
N LYS A 64 1.94 17.77 25.50
CA LYS A 64 1.54 18.42 26.75
C LYS A 64 2.72 19.25 27.26
N LYS A 65 2.44 20.40 27.87
CA LYS A 65 3.48 21.30 28.41
C LYS A 65 4.41 20.53 29.36
N ASP A 66 5.72 20.68 29.17
CA ASP A 66 6.77 20.02 29.97
C ASP A 66 6.67 18.48 30.02
N CYS A 67 6.03 17.87 29.00
CA CYS A 67 5.81 16.43 28.90
C CYS A 67 6.37 15.84 27.60
N PHE A 68 6.42 14.51 27.56
CA PHE A 68 6.67 13.74 26.34
C PHE A 68 5.42 13.71 25.43
N PRO A 69 5.60 13.48 24.12
CA PRO A 69 4.48 13.40 23.17
C PRO A 69 3.58 12.21 23.48
N VAL A 70 2.27 12.44 23.37
CA VAL A 70 1.25 11.41 23.51
C VAL A 70 0.69 11.08 22.13
N PHE A 71 0.81 9.83 21.72
CA PHE A 71 0.36 9.32 20.43
C PHE A 71 -1.03 8.67 20.60
N ALA A 72 -1.95 8.92 19.66
CA ALA A 72 -3.28 8.28 19.62
C ALA A 72 -3.93 8.17 21.02
N ASN A 73 -4.40 6.96 21.38
CA ASN A 73 -4.98 6.65 22.68
C ASN A 73 -3.90 6.18 23.67
N ASN A 74 -3.08 7.12 24.16
CA ASN A 74 -1.98 6.86 25.10
C ASN A 74 -1.00 5.77 24.62
N GLY A 75 -0.64 5.82 23.33
CA GLY A 75 0.29 4.89 22.70
C GLY A 75 -0.39 3.65 22.10
N LEU A 76 -1.72 3.50 22.21
CA LEU A 76 -2.47 2.46 21.50
C LEU A 76 -3.06 3.04 20.20
N LEU A 77 -2.86 2.32 19.10
CA LEU A 77 -3.35 2.67 17.77
C LEU A 77 -4.60 1.86 17.42
N GLU A 78 -5.72 2.55 17.31
CA GLU A 78 -7.01 2.02 16.86
C GLU A 78 -7.15 2.11 15.33
N ASN A 79 -8.10 1.39 14.74
CA ASN A 79 -8.38 1.47 13.30
C ASN A 79 -8.94 2.83 12.88
N VAL A 80 -9.69 3.45 13.78
CA VAL A 80 -10.33 4.74 13.58
C VAL A 80 -9.92 5.61 14.75
N ILE A 81 -9.42 6.80 14.46
CA ILE A 81 -9.09 7.79 15.47
C ILE A 81 -9.86 9.06 15.13
N GLU A 82 -10.73 9.47 16.06
CA GLU A 82 -11.41 10.75 15.98
C GLU A 82 -10.40 11.88 16.18
N THR A 83 -10.39 12.84 15.26
CA THR A 83 -9.57 14.04 15.40
C THR A 83 -10.18 15.21 14.63
N ASP A 84 -10.10 16.38 15.24
CA ASP A 84 -10.47 17.69 14.69
C ASP A 84 -9.36 18.34 13.86
N LYS A 85 -8.21 17.66 13.71
CA LYS A 85 -6.99 18.21 13.09
C LYS A 85 -6.84 17.90 11.61
N LEU A 86 -7.64 16.98 11.08
CA LEU A 86 -7.57 16.66 9.65
C LEU A 86 -7.83 17.94 8.84
N PRO A 87 -7.07 18.20 7.78
CA PRO A 87 -7.34 19.34 6.92
C PRO A 87 -8.77 19.19 6.39
N LEU A 88 -9.62 20.17 6.74
CA LEU A 88 -10.98 20.30 6.22
C LEU A 88 -10.92 20.73 4.75
N SER A 89 -10.38 19.89 3.87
CA SER A 89 -10.67 20.02 2.45
C SER A 89 -12.07 19.48 2.24
N LEU A 90 -13.04 20.38 2.19
CA LEU A 90 -14.41 20.08 1.74
C LEU A 90 -14.48 19.93 0.22
N GLU A 91 -13.43 20.36 -0.50
CA GLU A 91 -13.24 20.01 -1.90
C GLU A 91 -12.99 18.50 -1.96
N PRO A 92 -13.82 17.73 -2.68
CA PRO A 92 -13.54 16.34 -2.97
C PRO A 92 -12.11 16.25 -3.51
N PHE A 93 -11.33 15.34 -2.95
CA PHE A 93 -10.12 14.93 -3.65
C PHE A 93 -10.58 14.34 -4.98
N GLU A 94 -10.43 15.09 -6.07
CA GLU A 94 -10.71 14.59 -7.41
C GLU A 94 -9.62 13.56 -7.72
N PRO A 95 -9.95 12.26 -7.82
CA PRO A 95 -8.98 11.26 -8.22
C PRO A 95 -8.61 11.56 -9.68
N ASP A 96 -7.49 12.24 -9.89
CA ASP A 96 -6.86 12.27 -11.21
C ASP A 96 -6.53 10.82 -11.60
N SER A 97 -6.62 10.49 -12.89
CA SER A 97 -6.15 9.25 -13.51
C SER A 97 -4.76 8.77 -13.03
N GLN A 98 -3.93 9.67 -12.51
CA GLN A 98 -2.61 9.39 -11.95
C GLN A 98 -2.59 9.28 -10.41
N ASN A 99 -3.65 9.72 -9.72
CA ASN A 99 -3.79 9.74 -8.28
C ASN A 99 -4.83 8.72 -7.80
N LEU A 100 -4.35 7.52 -7.46
CA LEU A 100 -5.16 6.39 -6.99
C LEU A 100 -5.66 6.53 -5.54
N VAL A 101 -5.45 7.68 -4.91
CA VAL A 101 -5.84 7.90 -3.52
C VAL A 101 -7.36 7.96 -3.44
N GLY A 102 -7.97 6.90 -2.91
CA GLY A 102 -9.42 6.83 -2.65
C GLY A 102 -10.28 6.22 -3.77
N SER A 103 -9.72 5.87 -4.93
CA SER A 103 -10.48 5.12 -5.93
C SER A 103 -10.49 3.62 -5.59
N PHE A 104 -11.68 3.04 -5.47
CA PHE A 104 -11.83 1.59 -5.33
C PHE A 104 -11.55 0.84 -6.64
N HIS A 105 -11.51 1.55 -7.76
CA HIS A 105 -11.37 0.98 -9.09
C HIS A 105 -10.10 1.56 -9.75
N TYR A 106 -9.16 0.68 -10.09
CA TYR A 106 -8.01 1.00 -10.93
C TYR A 106 -8.19 0.35 -12.30
N TYR A 107 -7.99 1.12 -13.37
CA TYR A 107 -8.01 0.65 -14.74
C TYR A 107 -6.82 1.25 -15.49
N ASP A 108 -6.13 0.41 -16.25
CA ASP A 108 -4.98 0.78 -17.07
C ASP A 108 -5.12 0.08 -18.41
N ASP A 109 -5.27 0.86 -19.47
CA ASP A 109 -5.34 0.40 -20.85
C ASP A 109 -3.96 0.41 -21.54
N PHE A 110 -2.91 0.83 -20.83
CA PHE A 110 -1.55 0.96 -21.35
C PHE A 110 -1.41 1.95 -22.52
N SER A 111 -2.34 2.90 -22.66
CA SER A 111 -2.30 3.94 -23.72
C SER A 111 -1.30 5.07 -23.46
N ALA A 112 -0.83 5.19 -22.22
CA ALA A 112 0.17 6.20 -21.86
C ALA A 112 1.56 5.87 -22.43
N ASP A 113 2.32 6.91 -22.78
CA ASP A 113 3.71 6.78 -23.26
C ASP A 113 4.66 6.20 -22.19
N VAL A 114 4.26 6.26 -20.92
CA VAL A 114 5.04 5.79 -19.78
C VAL A 114 4.15 4.91 -18.90
N LEU A 115 4.71 3.80 -18.44
CA LEU A 115 4.03 2.87 -17.54
C LEU A 115 3.65 3.58 -16.24
N ASN A 116 2.41 3.39 -15.77
CA ASN A 116 1.93 4.00 -14.53
C ASN A 116 2.83 3.63 -13.34
N SER A 117 3.06 4.59 -12.44
CA SER A 117 3.96 4.44 -11.28
C SER A 117 3.52 3.38 -10.25
N CYS A 118 2.29 2.88 -10.35
CA CYS A 118 1.81 1.77 -9.52
C CYS A 118 2.44 0.41 -9.90
N TRP A 119 2.94 0.26 -11.13
CA TRP A 119 3.58 -0.96 -11.61
C TRP A 119 5.01 -1.07 -11.10
N ASN A 120 5.39 -2.30 -10.72
CA ASN A 120 6.70 -2.62 -10.19
C ASN A 120 7.38 -3.71 -11.04
N THR A 121 8.70 -3.66 -11.11
CA THR A 121 9.55 -4.74 -11.64
C THR A 121 10.25 -5.45 -10.49
N ILE A 122 10.58 -6.73 -10.66
CA ILE A 122 11.44 -7.42 -9.71
C ILE A 122 12.89 -7.00 -9.98
N TYR A 123 13.61 -6.55 -8.95
CA TYR A 123 14.98 -6.03 -9.04
C TYR A 123 15.08 -4.71 -9.82
N ASN A 124 16.14 -4.56 -10.63
CA ASN A 124 16.41 -3.35 -11.39
C ASN A 124 15.42 -3.26 -12.57
N PRO A 125 14.79 -2.09 -12.78
CA PRO A 125 13.89 -1.90 -13.90
C PRO A 125 14.68 -2.02 -15.21
N ASP A 126 14.34 -3.02 -16.01
CA ASP A 126 14.88 -3.22 -17.35
C ASP A 126 13.77 -2.91 -18.36
N LYS A 127 13.89 -1.75 -19.03
CA LYS A 127 12.94 -1.30 -20.05
C LYS A 127 12.93 -2.19 -21.29
N SER A 128 13.91 -3.07 -21.48
CA SER A 128 13.88 -4.05 -22.57
C SER A 128 12.83 -5.15 -22.32
N LEU A 129 12.40 -5.35 -21.08
CA LEU A 129 11.48 -6.43 -20.71
C LEU A 129 10.02 -6.15 -21.08
N TYR A 130 9.69 -4.90 -21.40
CA TYR A 130 8.35 -4.53 -21.86
C TYR A 130 8.36 -3.46 -22.92
N VAL A 131 7.34 -3.46 -23.77
CA VAL A 131 7.09 -2.41 -24.75
C VAL A 131 5.64 -1.96 -24.61
N LEU A 132 5.44 -0.64 -24.45
CA LEU A 132 4.14 -0.02 -24.57
C LEU A 132 3.94 0.36 -26.03
N ALA A 133 2.82 -0.04 -26.60
CA ALA A 133 2.50 0.20 -27.99
C ALA A 133 1.03 0.57 -28.12
N THR A 134 0.78 1.43 -29.11
CA THR A 134 -0.56 1.84 -29.51
C THR A 134 -0.64 1.64 -31.01
N ASP A 135 -1.66 0.92 -31.47
CA ASP A 135 -2.04 0.94 -32.86
C ASP A 135 -3.35 1.71 -33.04
N ARG A 136 -3.88 1.73 -34.27
CA ARG A 136 -4.98 2.64 -34.67
C ARG A 136 -6.24 2.50 -33.81
N THR A 137 -6.42 1.39 -33.09
CA THR A 137 -7.61 1.13 -32.27
C THR A 137 -7.29 0.74 -30.84
N ASP A 138 -6.11 0.19 -30.56
CA ASP A 138 -5.83 -0.44 -29.26
C ASP A 138 -4.47 -0.04 -28.67
N ALA A 139 -4.40 -0.03 -27.34
CA ALA A 139 -3.17 0.09 -26.58
C ALA A 139 -2.87 -1.21 -25.84
N TYR A 140 -1.60 -1.60 -25.77
CA TYR A 140 -1.18 -2.84 -25.13
C TYR A 140 0.27 -2.80 -24.64
N MET A 141 0.54 -3.65 -23.65
CA MET A 141 1.87 -3.92 -23.14
C MET A 141 2.34 -5.30 -23.62
N TYR A 142 3.45 -5.34 -24.35
CA TYR A 142 4.16 -6.59 -24.64
C TYR A 142 5.15 -6.90 -23.53
N LEU A 143 5.07 -8.10 -22.96
CA LEU A 143 6.11 -8.64 -22.10
C LEU A 143 7.06 -9.51 -22.92
N GLN A 144 8.37 -9.26 -22.79
CA GLN A 144 9.37 -10.17 -23.35
C GLN A 144 9.50 -11.43 -22.47
N GLN A 145 10.15 -12.48 -22.97
CA GLN A 145 10.17 -13.85 -22.39
C GLN A 145 10.50 -13.96 -20.90
N THR A 146 11.21 -13.00 -20.32
CA THR A 146 11.56 -12.95 -18.89
C THR A 146 10.96 -11.76 -18.14
N GLY A 147 10.08 -10.99 -18.78
CA GLY A 147 9.48 -9.78 -18.22
C GLY A 147 8.47 -10.10 -17.14
N LEU A 148 8.70 -9.56 -15.94
CA LEU A 148 7.76 -9.62 -14.81
C LEU A 148 7.45 -8.20 -14.33
N ILE A 149 6.18 -7.83 -14.44
CA ILE A 149 5.62 -6.58 -13.96
C ILE A 149 4.42 -6.91 -13.08
N TYR A 150 4.29 -6.25 -11.93
CA TYR A 150 3.23 -6.53 -10.97
C TYR A 150 2.69 -5.26 -10.30
N LEU A 151 1.46 -5.36 -9.80
CA LEU A 151 0.84 -4.40 -8.88
C LEU A 151 0.83 -4.98 -7.47
N LEU A 152 0.99 -4.12 -6.47
CA LEU A 152 0.84 -4.54 -5.08
C LEU A 152 -0.63 -4.79 -4.74
N GLN A 153 -0.90 -5.84 -3.97
CA GLN A 153 -2.23 -6.06 -3.40
C GLN A 153 -2.48 -5.03 -2.31
N VAL A 154 -3.51 -4.19 -2.48
CA VAL A 154 -3.85 -3.10 -1.55
C VAL A 154 -5.06 -3.39 -0.65
N SER A 155 -5.75 -4.50 -0.89
CA SER A 155 -6.93 -4.91 -0.13
C SER A 155 -7.02 -6.43 0.03
N HIS A 156 -7.60 -6.91 1.14
CA HIS A 156 -7.95 -8.31 1.33
C HIS A 156 -9.04 -8.77 0.34
N TYR A 157 -9.88 -7.84 -0.11
CA TYR A 157 -10.95 -8.07 -1.07
C TYR A 157 -10.62 -7.26 -2.33
N MET A 158 -9.99 -7.92 -3.30
CA MET A 158 -9.61 -7.33 -4.58
C MET A 158 -9.87 -8.34 -5.70
N VAL A 159 -10.46 -7.87 -6.79
CA VAL A 159 -10.62 -8.65 -8.02
C VAL A 159 -9.79 -8.00 -9.10
N VAL A 160 -8.90 -8.77 -9.72
CA VAL A 160 -8.06 -8.30 -10.83
C VAL A 160 -8.55 -8.92 -12.12
N PHE A 161 -8.70 -8.12 -13.15
CA PHE A 161 -8.93 -8.57 -14.51
C PHE A 161 -7.78 -8.11 -15.41
N MET A 162 -7.41 -8.95 -16.37
CA MET A 162 -6.38 -8.74 -17.38
C MET A 162 -6.80 -9.57 -18.58
N GLN A 163 -6.80 -8.94 -19.75
CA GLN A 163 -6.95 -9.58 -21.06
C GLN A 163 -5.55 -9.76 -21.65
N SER A 164 -5.24 -10.96 -22.15
CA SER A 164 -3.93 -11.29 -22.71
C SER A 164 -4.10 -12.14 -23.96
N GLU A 165 -3.29 -11.87 -24.98
CA GLU A 165 -3.22 -12.68 -26.20
C GLU A 165 -1.83 -13.33 -26.31
N VAL A 166 -1.79 -14.64 -26.50
CA VAL A 166 -0.53 -15.41 -26.66
C VAL A 166 -0.56 -16.12 -28.02
N PRO A 167 0.37 -15.82 -28.94
CA PRO A 167 0.43 -16.50 -30.23
C PRO A 167 0.63 -18.01 -30.10
N ILE A 168 -0.09 -18.79 -30.92
CA ILE A 168 -0.23 -20.26 -30.81
C ILE A 168 1.08 -21.02 -31.11
N GLN A 169 2.12 -20.38 -31.66
CA GLN A 169 3.31 -21.08 -32.19
C GLN A 169 4.46 -21.33 -31.20
N SER A 170 4.30 -21.07 -29.91
CA SER A 170 5.40 -21.17 -28.95
C SER A 170 5.23 -22.32 -27.95
N HIS A 171 5.77 -23.49 -28.27
CA HIS A 171 5.96 -24.54 -27.28
C HIS A 171 6.91 -24.04 -26.17
N GLY A 172 6.39 -23.88 -24.94
CA GLY A 172 7.16 -23.48 -23.76
C GLY A 172 7.03 -22.01 -23.34
N LEU A 173 6.28 -21.16 -24.05
CA LEU A 173 5.95 -19.80 -23.60
C LEU A 173 4.56 -19.77 -22.96
N GLY A 174 4.47 -19.16 -21.78
CA GLY A 174 3.21 -18.86 -21.12
C GLY A 174 3.21 -17.39 -20.69
N ALA A 175 2.18 -16.65 -21.07
CA ALA A 175 1.84 -15.37 -20.44
C ALA A 175 0.54 -15.58 -19.66
N GLY A 176 0.48 -15.09 -18.43
CA GLY A 176 -0.66 -15.30 -17.55
C GLY A 176 -0.50 -14.59 -16.21
N ARG A 177 -1.55 -14.61 -15.41
CA ARG A 177 -1.52 -14.00 -14.06
C ARG A 177 -0.72 -14.90 -13.13
N ASN A 178 0.23 -14.33 -12.41
CA ASN A 178 0.90 -15.00 -11.30
C ASN A 178 0.53 -14.29 -10.00
N ILE A 179 -0.26 -14.96 -9.16
CA ILE A 179 -0.41 -14.56 -7.76
C ILE A 179 0.61 -15.37 -6.98
N THR A 180 1.75 -14.76 -6.66
CA THR A 180 2.72 -15.40 -5.77
C THR A 180 2.25 -15.22 -4.32
N SER A 181 1.29 -16.02 -3.88
CA SER A 181 1.05 -16.22 -2.45
C SER A 181 1.82 -17.46 -2.01
N LEU A 182 2.64 -17.32 -0.96
CA LEU A 182 3.27 -18.47 -0.31
C LEU A 182 2.18 -19.26 0.44
N THR A 183 1.48 -20.14 -0.26
CA THR A 183 0.67 -21.19 0.35
C THR A 183 1.61 -22.29 0.85
N GLN A 184 1.95 -22.25 2.15
CA GLN A 184 2.44 -23.46 2.81
C GLN A 184 1.27 -24.43 2.98
N SER A 185 1.43 -25.61 2.39
CA SER A 185 0.57 -26.78 2.60
C SER A 185 0.42 -27.08 4.09
N GLN A 186 -0.81 -27.18 4.57
CA GLN A 186 -1.06 -27.85 5.83
C GLN A 186 -0.93 -29.36 5.59
N SER A 187 0.00 -29.98 6.31
CA SER A 187 -0.01 -31.42 6.65
C SER A 187 -0.73 -31.61 7.97
#